data_AF-A0A2N9MAS0-F1
#
_entry.id   AF-A0A2N9MAS0-F1
#
_cell.length_a   1.000
_cell.length_b   1.000
_cell.length_c   1.000
_cell.angle_alpha   90.00
_cell.angle_beta   90.00
_cell.angle_gamma   90.00
#
_symmetry.space_group_name_H-M   'P 1'
#
loop_
_entity.id
_entity.type
_entity.pdbx_description
1 polymer ?
#
loop_
_entity_poly.entity_id
_entity_poly.type
_entity_poly.pdbx_seq_one_letter_code
_entity_poly.pdbx_strand_id
1 'polypeptide(L)'
;MPIFELRLPCRGCGKECRATITDSTRSAKIRCSACGITLLDARSITGYVYVLSHPKLRGLLKVGFTKRTVAEEVQELSWVSGLPERFVLQAAFESSTPEKHTAEVHRRLASKRVQGMEYFEVPVPFAVKVIQDVIPSGPLDDEGVPESSQPGQGETSSSSLGQWSCGLCKHEWRAAAPDRCPLCQSTAIVLLAGARPSLDASTL
;
A
#
# COMPACT_ATOMS: atom_id res chain seq x y z
N MET A 1 25.02 -18.92 12.08
CA MET A 1 24.07 -18.58 11.00
C MET A 1 23.12 -19.75 10.88
N PRO A 2 21.82 -19.59 11.20
CA PRO A 2 20.87 -20.71 11.15
C PRO A 2 20.59 -21.10 9.69
N ILE A 3 20.43 -22.40 9.46
CA ILE A 3 19.96 -22.97 8.21
C ILE A 3 18.54 -23.47 8.46
N PHE A 4 17.59 -23.01 7.65
CA PHE A 4 16.20 -23.44 7.71
C PHE A 4 15.92 -24.46 6.62
N GLU A 5 15.59 -25.70 6.99
CA GLU A 5 15.06 -26.70 6.07
C GLU A 5 13.52 -26.59 6.05
N LEU A 6 12.95 -26.28 4.89
CA LEU A 6 11.51 -26.22 4.67
C LEU A 6 11.04 -27.51 3.99
N ARG A 7 9.96 -28.10 4.53
CA ARG A 7 9.24 -29.22 3.93
C ARG A 7 7.86 -28.73 3.49
N LEU A 8 7.66 -28.70 2.18
CA LEU A 8 6.49 -28.09 1.55
C LEU A 8 5.73 -29.17 0.77
N PRO A 9 4.53 -29.60 1.20
CA PRO A 9 3.69 -30.46 0.39
C PRO A 9 3.15 -29.69 -0.81
N CYS A 10 3.33 -30.23 -2.01
CA CYS A 10 2.87 -29.58 -3.22
C CYS A 10 1.35 -29.64 -3.34
N ARG A 11 0.68 -28.48 -3.43
CA ARG A 11 -0.78 -28.39 -3.62
C ARG A 11 -1.28 -28.96 -4.95
N GLY A 12 -0.42 -29.02 -5.98
CA GLY A 12 -0.79 -29.61 -7.28
C GLY A 12 -0.69 -31.13 -7.37
N CYS A 13 0.38 -31.74 -6.87
CA CYS A 13 0.65 -33.17 -7.04
C CYS A 13 0.84 -33.97 -5.74
N GLY A 14 0.73 -33.32 -4.58
CA GLY A 14 0.90 -33.94 -3.27
C GLY A 14 2.35 -34.29 -2.89
N LYS A 15 3.31 -34.21 -3.81
CA LYS A 15 4.73 -34.52 -3.54
C LYS A 15 5.32 -33.60 -2.48
N GLU A 16 5.98 -34.18 -1.49
CA GLU A 16 6.78 -33.45 -0.52
C GLU A 16 8.05 -32.91 -1.20
N CYS A 17 8.24 -31.60 -1.15
CA CYS A 17 9.43 -30.92 -1.66
C CYS A 17 10.23 -30.34 -0.50
N ARG A 18 11.55 -30.42 -0.60
CA ARG A 18 12.48 -29.81 0.35
C ARG A 18 13.12 -28.59 -0.24
N ALA A 19 13.34 -27.58 0.60
CA ALA A 19 14.13 -26.42 0.27
C ALA A 19 14.94 -25.96 1.47
N THR A 20 16.05 -25.28 1.20
CA THR A 20 16.93 -24.74 2.24
C THR A 20 16.99 -23.23 2.10
N ILE A 21 16.76 -22.52 3.20
CA ILE A 21 16.90 -21.07 3.28
C ILE A 21 17.95 -20.74 4.34
N THR A 22 18.85 -19.83 3.99
CA THR A 22 19.89 -19.30 4.87
C THR A 22 19.66 -17.80 5.10
N ASP A 23 20.32 -17.19 6.08
CA ASP A 23 20.26 -15.74 6.29
C ASP A 23 20.77 -14.92 5.08
N SER A 24 21.60 -15.51 4.23
CA SER A 24 22.14 -14.92 3.01
C SER A 24 21.19 -15.03 1.82
N THR A 25 20.06 -15.72 1.98
CA THR A 25 19.05 -15.89 0.93
C THR A 25 18.29 -14.58 0.73
N ARG A 26 18.65 -13.82 -0.31
CA ARG A 26 17.97 -12.55 -0.66
C ARG A 26 16.62 -12.77 -1.34
N SER A 27 16.51 -13.80 -2.18
CA SER A 27 15.25 -14.22 -2.79
C SER A 27 15.30 -15.71 -3.11
N ALA A 28 14.20 -16.42 -2.89
CA ALA A 28 14.07 -17.83 -3.24
C ALA A 28 12.68 -18.11 -3.79
N LYS A 29 12.63 -18.51 -5.07
CA LYS A 29 11.43 -19.05 -5.72
C LYS A 29 11.54 -20.57 -5.78
N ILE A 30 10.92 -21.24 -4.82
CA ILE A 30 10.94 -22.70 -4.71
C ILE A 30 9.78 -23.25 -5.52
N ARG A 31 10.10 -24.16 -6.44
CA ARG A 31 9.12 -24.86 -7.28
C ARG A 31 9.09 -26.33 -6.93
N CYS A 32 7.93 -26.96 -7.14
CA CYS A 32 7.80 -28.40 -7.02
C CYS A 32 8.69 -29.10 -8.06
N SER A 33 9.52 -30.04 -7.61
CA SER A 33 10.40 -30.81 -8.50
C SER A 33 9.66 -31.75 -9.46
N ALA A 34 8.36 -32.01 -9.23
CA ALA A 34 7.56 -32.88 -10.08
C ALA A 34 6.66 -32.11 -11.06
N CYS A 35 5.88 -31.14 -10.57
CA CYS A 35 4.89 -30.45 -11.41
C CYS A 35 5.24 -28.98 -11.72
N GLY A 36 6.34 -28.45 -11.18
CA GLY A 36 6.81 -27.09 -11.49
C GLY A 36 6.03 -25.94 -10.84
N ILE A 37 4.92 -26.22 -10.13
CA ILE A 37 4.16 -25.19 -9.39
C ILE A 37 5.04 -24.51 -8.34
N THR A 38 4.88 -23.19 -8.18
CA THR A 38 5.57 -22.41 -7.14
C THR A 38 5.00 -22.76 -5.77
N LEU A 39 5.87 -23.23 -4.88
CA LEU A 39 5.52 -23.61 -3.51
C LEU A 39 5.76 -22.47 -2.51
N LEU A 40 6.81 -21.68 -2.76
CA LEU A 40 7.20 -20.56 -1.93
C LEU A 40 7.89 -19.51 -2.80
N ASP A 41 7.56 -18.24 -2.60
CA ASP A 41 8.33 -17.10 -3.08
C ASP A 41 8.74 -16.28 -1.85
N ALA A 42 10.01 -16.37 -1.48
CA ALA A 42 10.56 -15.70 -0.30
C ALA A 42 11.52 -14.59 -0.74
N ARG A 43 11.51 -13.47 -0.04
CA ARG A 43 12.42 -12.34 -0.25
C ARG A 43 12.85 -11.75 1.09
N SER A 44 14.10 -11.33 1.18
CA SER A 44 14.64 -10.64 2.34
C SER A 44 14.49 -9.13 2.15
N ILE A 45 13.87 -8.47 3.14
CA ILE A 45 13.67 -7.02 3.18
C ILE A 45 14.33 -6.46 4.45
N THR A 46 14.74 -5.19 4.41
CA THR A 46 15.41 -4.52 5.54
C THR A 46 14.44 -3.64 6.34
N GLY A 47 13.31 -3.28 5.74
CA GLY A 47 12.25 -2.56 6.40
C GLY A 47 11.21 -2.05 5.42
N TYR A 48 10.45 -1.06 5.86
CA TYR A 48 9.34 -0.50 5.11
C TYR A 48 9.46 1.01 5.01
N VAL A 49 9.01 1.57 3.88
CA VAL A 49 8.71 3.00 3.73
C VAL A 49 7.19 3.13 3.73
N TYR A 50 6.64 4.08 4.47
CA TYR A 50 5.20 4.23 4.66
C TYR A 50 4.72 5.66 4.47
N VAL A 51 3.42 5.78 4.20
CA VAL A 51 2.67 7.04 4.15
C VAL A 51 1.57 7.00 5.19
N LEU A 52 1.57 7.95 6.12
CA LEU A 52 0.52 8.10 7.12
C LEU A 52 -0.25 9.40 6.92
N SER A 53 -1.56 9.34 7.13
CA SER A 53 -2.40 10.51 7.30
C SER A 53 -2.91 10.59 8.74
N HIS A 54 -3.40 11.76 9.14
CA HIS A 54 -4.05 11.93 10.44
C HIS A 54 -5.29 12.83 10.26
N PRO A 55 -6.47 12.51 10.84
CA PRO A 55 -7.70 13.23 10.50
C PRO A 55 -7.70 14.70 10.96
N LYS A 56 -6.95 15.02 12.04
CA LYS A 56 -6.70 16.41 12.48
C LYS A 56 -5.62 17.15 11.68
N LEU A 57 -4.83 16.47 10.85
CA LEU A 57 -3.78 17.07 10.01
C LEU A 57 -4.20 16.98 8.54
N ARG A 58 -5.33 17.60 8.21
CA ARG A 58 -5.92 17.50 6.86
C ARG A 58 -4.97 18.08 5.82
N GLY A 59 -4.78 17.34 4.73
CA GLY A 59 -3.90 17.74 3.63
C GLY A 59 -2.39 17.51 3.89
N LEU A 60 -2.02 17.02 5.08
CA LEU A 60 -0.64 16.73 5.44
C LEU A 60 -0.42 15.23 5.58
N LEU A 61 0.66 14.74 4.98
CA LEU A 61 1.08 13.35 5.06
C LEU A 61 2.45 13.23 5.73
N LYS A 62 2.60 12.27 6.64
CA LYS A 62 3.92 11.84 7.11
C LYS A 62 4.44 10.76 6.19
N VAL A 63 5.66 10.95 5.68
CA VAL A 63 6.39 9.90 4.96
C VAL A 63 7.59 9.50 5.80
N GLY A 64 7.65 8.23 6.21
CA GLY A 64 8.70 7.73 7.10
C GLY A 64 9.11 6.31 6.74
N PHE A 65 10.00 5.74 7.56
CA PHE A 65 10.40 4.35 7.44
C PHE A 65 10.47 3.66 8.79
N THR A 66 10.48 2.33 8.76
CA THR A 66 10.73 1.49 9.94
C THR A 66 11.49 0.24 9.54
N LYS A 67 12.32 -0.28 10.46
CA LYS A 67 12.99 -1.60 10.36
C LYS A 67 12.20 -2.72 11.04
N ARG A 68 11.12 -2.35 11.71
CA ARG A 68 10.15 -3.26 12.33
C ARG A 68 8.95 -3.43 11.40
N THR A 69 7.82 -3.94 11.89
CA THR A 69 6.59 -3.93 11.11
C THR A 69 5.99 -2.52 11.06
N VAL A 70 5.25 -2.22 10.00
CA VAL A 70 4.54 -0.92 9.87
C VAL A 70 3.47 -0.78 10.94
N ALA A 71 2.80 -1.86 11.32
CA ALA A 71 1.75 -1.86 12.34
C ALA A 71 2.28 -1.43 13.72
N GLU A 72 3.43 -1.98 14.13
CA GLU A 72 4.10 -1.59 15.39
C GLU A 72 4.47 -0.10 15.39
N GLU A 73 5.00 0.40 14.27
CA GLU A 73 5.39 1.81 14.12
C GLU A 73 4.18 2.76 14.21
N VAL A 74 3.08 2.43 13.51
CA VAL A 74 1.84 3.22 13.53
C VAL A 74 1.24 3.26 14.93
N GLN A 75 1.27 2.13 15.63
CA GLN A 75 0.80 2.04 17.01
C GLN A 75 1.62 2.96 17.91
N GLU A 76 2.95 2.85 17.88
CA GLU A 76 3.86 3.66 18.71
C GLU A 76 3.72 5.16 18.44
N LEU A 77 3.69 5.57 17.16
CA LEU A 77 3.48 6.96 16.78
C LEU A 77 2.14 7.50 17.28
N SER A 78 1.08 6.68 17.24
CA SER A 78 -0.23 7.08 17.73
C SER A 78 -0.23 7.28 19.25
N TRP A 79 0.50 6.45 20.01
CA TRP A 79 0.64 6.60 21.46
C TRP A 79 1.45 7.83 21.87
N VAL A 80 2.55 8.11 21.17
CA VAL A 80 3.48 9.20 21.53
C VAL A 80 3.02 10.57 21.03
N SER A 81 2.17 10.62 19.99
CA SER A 81 1.74 11.88 19.37
C SER A 81 0.97 12.83 20.28
N GLY A 82 0.42 12.34 21.40
CA GLY A 82 -0.47 13.12 22.27
C GLY A 82 -1.79 13.53 21.60
N LEU A 83 -2.06 13.02 20.39
CA LEU A 83 -3.30 13.25 19.67
C LEU A 83 -4.34 12.19 20.08
N PRO A 84 -5.62 12.58 20.25
CA PRO A 84 -6.66 11.64 20.65
C PRO A 84 -7.07 10.67 19.53
N GLU A 85 -6.69 10.97 18.28
CA GLU A 85 -6.93 10.13 17.11
C GLU A 85 -5.62 9.46 16.67
N ARG A 86 -5.74 8.32 15.99
CA ARG A 86 -4.59 7.54 15.52
C ARG A 86 -4.18 7.95 14.11
N PHE A 87 -2.91 7.71 13.78
CA PHE A 87 -2.47 7.75 12.39
C PHE A 87 -3.15 6.64 11.58
N VAL A 88 -3.50 6.96 10.34
CA VAL A 88 -4.06 6.01 9.38
C VAL A 88 -3.00 5.67 8.36
N LEU A 89 -2.66 4.39 8.24
CA LEU A 89 -1.76 3.90 7.19
C LEU A 89 -2.45 4.07 5.83
N GLN A 90 -1.80 4.79 4.92
CA GLN A 90 -2.31 5.02 3.57
C GLN A 90 -1.64 4.10 2.54
N ALA A 91 -0.34 3.82 2.74
CA ALA A 91 0.43 2.89 1.93
C ALA A 91 1.71 2.48 2.66
N ALA A 92 2.20 1.29 2.36
CA ALA A 92 3.50 0.79 2.80
C ALA A 92 4.22 0.10 1.65
N PHE A 93 5.55 0.16 1.65
CA PHE A 93 6.41 -0.36 0.60
C PHE A 93 7.57 -1.10 1.23
N GLU A 94 7.81 -2.33 0.79
CA GLU A 94 9.00 -3.08 1.19
C GLU A 94 10.25 -2.43 0.63
N SER A 95 11.30 -2.37 1.45
CA SER A 95 12.54 -1.72 1.10
C SER A 95 13.75 -2.51 1.60
N SER A 96 14.73 -2.70 0.73
CA SER A 96 16.07 -3.19 1.09
C SER A 96 16.95 -2.09 1.70
N THR A 97 16.60 -0.82 1.53
CA THR A 97 17.36 0.33 2.03
C THR A 97 16.41 1.46 2.44
N PRO A 98 15.57 1.23 3.49
CA PRO A 98 14.48 2.15 3.88
C PRO A 98 14.95 3.59 4.13
N GLU A 99 16.12 3.78 4.74
CA GLU A 99 16.67 5.11 5.03
C GLU A 99 16.99 5.88 3.74
N LYS A 100 17.66 5.21 2.79
CA LYS A 100 18.06 5.83 1.52
C LYS A 100 16.85 6.14 0.65
N HIS A 101 15.89 5.22 0.57
CA HIS A 101 14.66 5.45 -0.18
C HIS A 101 13.84 6.60 0.43
N THR A 102 13.74 6.67 1.76
CA THR A 102 13.02 7.77 2.43
C THR A 102 13.71 9.12 2.19
N ALA A 103 15.04 9.18 2.31
CA ALA A 103 15.80 10.39 2.03
C ALA A 103 15.58 10.88 0.59
N GLU A 104 15.56 9.96 -0.38
CA GLU A 104 15.27 10.29 -1.78
C GLU A 104 13.81 10.77 -1.98
N VAL A 105 12.84 10.13 -1.35
CA VAL A 105 11.43 10.57 -1.40
C VAL A 105 11.28 11.96 -0.77
N HIS A 106 11.89 12.20 0.39
CA HIS A 106 11.91 13.51 1.05
C HIS A 106 12.55 14.58 0.16
N ARG A 107 13.63 14.24 -0.57
CA ARG A 107 14.26 15.13 -1.54
C ARG A 107 13.32 15.50 -2.68
N ARG A 108 12.59 14.52 -3.24
CA ARG A 108 11.60 14.75 -4.30
C ARG A 108 10.38 15.56 -3.84
N LEU A 109 9.99 15.42 -2.57
CA LEU A 109 8.88 16.14 -1.96
C LEU A 109 9.29 17.45 -1.26
N ALA A 110 10.56 17.85 -1.34
CA ALA A 110 11.11 18.95 -0.54
C ALA A 110 10.38 20.29 -0.72
N SER A 111 9.87 20.57 -1.94
CA SER A 111 9.11 21.79 -2.24
C SER A 111 7.73 21.86 -1.57
N LYS A 112 7.24 20.73 -1.04
CA LYS A 112 5.95 20.58 -0.35
C LYS A 112 6.12 20.22 1.13
N ARG A 113 7.37 20.22 1.62
CA ARG A 113 7.70 19.83 2.99
C ARG A 113 7.37 20.96 3.96
N VAL A 114 6.67 20.64 5.05
CA VAL A 114 6.46 21.59 6.14
C VAL A 114 7.79 21.80 6.87
N GLN A 115 8.17 23.07 7.04
CA GLN A 115 9.48 23.44 7.57
C GLN A 115 9.74 22.78 8.94
N GLY A 116 10.90 22.14 9.06
CA GLY A 116 11.32 21.51 10.32
C GLY A 116 10.63 20.18 10.65
N MET A 117 9.74 19.68 9.80
CA MET A 117 9.03 18.42 10.04
C MET A 117 9.12 17.44 8.87
N GLU A 118 8.70 16.20 9.08
CA GLU A 118 8.58 15.16 8.03
C GLU A 118 7.14 15.06 7.49
N TYR A 119 6.43 16.19 7.46
CA TYR A 119 5.10 16.30 6.87
C TYR A 119 5.17 16.98 5.51
N PHE A 120 4.32 16.53 4.58
CA PHE A 120 4.27 16.99 3.21
C PHE A 120 2.85 17.35 2.82
N GLU A 121 2.67 18.53 2.23
CA GLU A 121 1.38 19.03 1.74
C GLU A 121 1.13 18.52 0.31
N VAL A 122 0.76 17.24 0.23
CA VAL A 122 0.48 16.54 -1.03
C VAL A 122 -0.66 15.54 -0.83
N PRO A 123 -1.45 15.24 -1.87
CA PRO A 123 -2.47 14.19 -1.79
C PRO A 123 -1.81 12.80 -1.73
N VAL A 124 -2.46 11.85 -1.06
CA VAL A 124 -1.97 10.47 -0.86
C VAL A 124 -1.48 9.84 -2.16
N PRO A 125 -2.23 9.89 -3.27
CA PRO A 125 -1.81 9.22 -4.49
C PRO A 125 -0.55 9.82 -5.11
N PHE A 126 -0.31 11.11 -4.93
CA PHE A 126 0.93 11.75 -5.39
C PHE A 126 2.12 11.24 -4.59
N ALA A 127 2.00 11.17 -3.25
CA ALA A 127 3.05 10.61 -2.41
C ALA A 127 3.35 9.15 -2.76
N VAL A 128 2.30 8.33 -2.93
CA VAL A 128 2.41 6.93 -3.37
C VAL A 128 3.17 6.83 -4.69
N LYS A 129 2.83 7.66 -5.67
CA LYS A 129 3.49 7.66 -6.98
C LYS A 129 4.98 8.01 -6.87
N VAL A 130 5.32 9.04 -6.09
CA VAL A 130 6.72 9.41 -5.86
C VAL A 130 7.50 8.27 -5.20
N ILE A 131 6.89 7.55 -4.25
CA ILE A 131 7.54 6.40 -3.59
C ILE A 131 7.72 5.24 -4.58
N GLN A 132 6.72 4.94 -5.41
CA GLN A 132 6.84 3.92 -6.47
C GLN A 132 7.95 4.23 -7.48
N ASP A 133 8.20 5.50 -7.76
CA ASP A 133 9.29 5.91 -8.66
C ASP A 133 10.68 5.83 -7.99
N VAL A 134 10.75 5.53 -6.68
CA VAL A 134 11.99 5.32 -5.90
C VAL A 134 12.17 3.84 -5.54
N ILE A 135 11.07 3.16 -5.24
CA ILE A 135 11.05 1.78 -4.74
C ILE A 135 10.50 0.86 -5.85
N PRO A 136 11.29 -0.11 -6.34
CA PRO A 136 10.87 -1.00 -7.43
C PRO A 136 9.68 -1.91 -7.07
N SER A 137 9.54 -2.24 -5.78
CA SER A 137 8.41 -2.98 -5.23
C SER A 137 7.15 -2.09 -5.23
N GLY A 138 6.04 -2.65 -5.68
CA GLY A 138 4.72 -2.01 -5.53
C GLY A 138 4.32 -1.83 -4.06
N PRO A 139 3.24 -1.09 -3.79
CA PRO A 139 2.69 -1.00 -2.44
C PRO A 139 2.30 -2.40 -1.95
N LEU A 140 2.38 -2.62 -0.64
CA LEU A 140 1.83 -3.80 0.00
C LEU A 140 0.31 -3.80 -0.19
N ASP A 141 -0.21 -4.90 -0.69
CA ASP A 141 -1.64 -5.15 -0.72
C ASP A 141 -2.19 -5.18 0.72
N ASP A 142 -3.45 -4.78 0.93
CA ASP A 142 -4.11 -4.70 2.25
C ASP A 142 -4.03 -5.97 3.12
N GLU A 143 -3.71 -7.13 2.52
CA GLU A 143 -3.57 -8.46 3.14
C GLU A 143 -2.31 -8.62 4.04
N GLY A 144 -1.77 -7.52 4.59
CA GLY A 144 -0.53 -7.54 5.39
C GLY A 144 -0.55 -6.67 6.65
N VAL A 145 -1.64 -5.96 6.92
CA VAL A 145 -1.83 -5.25 8.19
C VAL A 145 -2.67 -6.18 9.08
N PRO A 146 -2.18 -6.61 10.25
CA PRO A 146 -3.06 -7.26 11.22
C PRO A 146 -4.17 -6.25 11.56
N GLU A 147 -5.35 -6.52 11.03
CA GLU A 147 -6.58 -5.78 11.28
C GLU A 147 -6.74 -5.65 12.79
N SER A 148 -6.51 -4.45 13.31
CA SER A 148 -6.82 -4.16 14.70
C SER A 148 -8.32 -4.29 14.83
N SER A 149 -8.76 -5.40 15.43
CA SER A 149 -10.16 -5.72 15.67
C SER A 149 -10.92 -4.51 16.18
N GLN A 150 -11.87 -4.03 15.40
CA GLN A 150 -13.04 -3.34 15.94
C GLN A 150 -14.27 -4.25 15.73
N PRO A 151 -15.13 -4.37 16.76
CA PRO A 151 -16.30 -5.21 16.67
C PRO A 151 -17.36 -4.56 15.79
N GLY A 152 -17.70 -5.26 14.71
CA GLY A 152 -19.02 -5.35 14.10
C GLY A 152 -19.64 -4.08 13.54
N GLN A 153 -19.76 -4.02 12.20
CA GLN A 153 -21.02 -3.65 11.55
C GLN A 153 -21.16 -4.37 10.20
N GLY A 154 -22.20 -5.22 10.12
CA GLY A 154 -23.10 -5.30 8.98
C GLY A 154 -22.55 -5.74 7.62
N GLU A 155 -22.80 -7.00 7.29
CA GLU A 155 -22.96 -7.46 5.91
C GLU A 155 -23.84 -6.48 5.10
N THR A 156 -23.34 -5.93 4.00
CA THR A 156 -24.19 -5.47 2.89
C THR A 156 -23.44 -5.56 1.56
N SER A 157 -23.80 -6.59 0.80
CA SER A 157 -24.09 -6.56 -0.64
C SER A 157 -23.05 -5.95 -1.59
N SER A 158 -22.44 -6.85 -2.38
CA SER A 158 -21.87 -6.63 -3.71
C SER A 158 -22.62 -5.52 -4.47
N SER A 159 -22.02 -4.33 -4.57
CA SER A 159 -22.55 -3.20 -5.33
C SER A 159 -21.60 -2.84 -6.47
N SER A 160 -22.20 -2.63 -7.63
CA SER A 160 -21.61 -2.44 -8.95
C SER A 160 -20.67 -1.23 -9.03
N LEU A 161 -19.36 -1.44 -8.83
CA LEU A 161 -18.32 -0.43 -9.05
C LEU A 161 -17.98 -0.28 -10.54
N GLY A 162 -18.03 0.96 -11.06
CA GLY A 162 -17.57 1.31 -12.40
C GLY A 162 -16.07 1.63 -12.45
N GLN A 163 -15.42 1.37 -13.58
CA GLN A 163 -14.04 1.74 -13.91
C GLN A 163 -14.02 3.11 -14.56
N TRP A 164 -13.24 4.04 -14.01
CA TRP A 164 -13.15 5.44 -14.44
C TRP A 164 -11.73 5.81 -14.88
N SER A 165 -11.59 6.82 -15.73
CA SER A 165 -10.32 7.43 -16.15
C SER A 165 -10.38 8.95 -16.12
N CYS A 166 -9.30 9.61 -15.70
CA CYS A 166 -9.23 11.07 -15.72
C CYS A 166 -8.73 11.60 -17.06
N GLY A 167 -9.47 12.51 -17.67
CA GLY A 167 -9.09 13.19 -18.91
C GLY A 167 -7.79 14.00 -18.79
N LEU A 168 -7.47 14.52 -17.60
CA LEU A 168 -6.31 15.36 -17.33
C LEU A 168 -5.05 14.53 -17.01
N CYS A 169 -5.07 13.71 -15.96
CA CYS A 169 -3.89 12.97 -15.49
C CYS A 169 -3.83 11.51 -15.96
N LYS A 170 -4.84 11.03 -16.71
CA LYS A 170 -4.96 9.64 -17.18
C LYS A 170 -5.03 8.57 -16.07
N HIS A 171 -5.27 8.97 -14.82
CA HIS A 171 -5.49 8.02 -13.72
C HIS A 171 -6.71 7.15 -13.98
N GLU A 172 -6.62 5.85 -13.68
CA GLU A 172 -7.74 4.93 -13.74
C GLU A 172 -8.08 4.35 -12.36
N TRP A 173 -9.36 4.31 -11.97
CA TRP A 173 -9.80 3.82 -10.65
C TRP A 173 -11.21 3.22 -10.67
N ARG A 174 -11.59 2.47 -9.62
CA ARG A 174 -12.95 1.91 -9.46
C ARG A 174 -13.73 2.67 -8.40
N ALA A 175 -14.95 3.08 -8.74
CA ALA A 175 -15.86 3.79 -7.85
C ALA A 175 -17.31 3.67 -8.33
N ALA A 176 -18.28 3.80 -7.42
CA ALA A 176 -19.71 3.76 -7.77
C ALA A 176 -20.16 5.03 -8.52
N ALA A 177 -19.85 6.21 -7.98
CA ALA A 177 -20.22 7.50 -8.57
C ALA A 177 -19.23 8.60 -8.15
N PRO A 178 -18.00 8.63 -8.71
CA PRO A 178 -17.05 9.72 -8.45
C PRO A 178 -17.49 11.01 -9.13
N ASP A 179 -17.24 12.15 -8.49
CA ASP A 179 -17.44 13.51 -9.01
C ASP A 179 -16.12 14.15 -9.49
N ARG A 180 -14.98 13.66 -8.97
CA ARG A 180 -13.63 14.15 -9.29
C ARG A 180 -12.62 13.02 -9.39
N CYS A 181 -11.54 13.27 -10.12
CA CYS A 181 -10.38 12.40 -10.10
C CYS A 181 -9.71 12.43 -8.72
N PRO A 182 -9.44 11.27 -8.08
CA PRO A 182 -8.79 11.22 -6.78
C PRO A 182 -7.31 11.64 -6.82
N LEU A 183 -6.65 11.67 -7.99
CA LEU A 183 -5.27 12.18 -8.10
C LEU A 183 -5.21 13.70 -8.20
N CYS A 184 -5.96 14.27 -9.14
CA CYS A 184 -5.77 15.67 -9.58
C CYS A 184 -6.97 16.57 -9.30
N GLN A 185 -8.05 16.02 -8.72
CA GLN A 185 -9.31 16.72 -8.42
C GLN A 185 -10.04 17.32 -9.63
N SER A 186 -9.55 17.05 -10.85
CA SER A 186 -10.21 17.43 -12.08
C SER A 186 -11.58 16.74 -12.17
N THR A 187 -12.57 17.50 -12.60
CA THR A 187 -13.91 17.01 -12.95
C THR A 187 -13.95 16.34 -14.32
N ALA A 188 -12.84 16.39 -15.08
CA ALA A 188 -12.71 15.68 -16.35
C ALA A 188 -12.48 14.19 -16.07
N ILE A 189 -13.56 13.45 -15.84
CA ILE A 189 -13.56 12.01 -15.58
C ILE A 189 -14.47 11.28 -16.59
N VAL A 190 -14.06 10.08 -16.99
CA VAL A 190 -14.72 9.28 -18.03
C VAL A 190 -14.94 7.87 -17.50
N LEU A 191 -16.15 7.33 -17.62
CA LEU A 191 -16.43 5.92 -17.31
C LEU A 191 -15.92 5.05 -18.47
N LEU A 192 -14.97 4.16 -18.17
CA LEU A 192 -14.42 3.20 -19.12
C LEU A 192 -15.28 1.92 -19.23
N ALA A 193 -15.77 1.40 -18.11
CA ALA A 193 -16.60 0.19 -18.06
C ALA A 193 -17.42 0.08 -16.76
N GLY A 194 -18.66 -0.40 -16.80
CA GLY A 194 -19.51 -0.61 -15.61
C GLY A 194 -20.91 0.03 -15.70
N ALA A 195 -21.72 -0.15 -14.66
CA ALA A 195 -23.10 0.37 -14.60
C ALA A 195 -23.10 1.90 -14.53
N ARG A 196 -23.86 2.55 -15.41
CA ARG A 196 -24.06 4.02 -15.38
C ARG A 196 -24.88 4.38 -14.15
N PRO A 197 -24.47 5.38 -13.34
CA PRO A 197 -25.40 5.99 -12.39
C PRO A 197 -26.54 6.64 -13.17
N SER A 198 -27.78 6.38 -12.75
CA SER A 198 -28.98 7.02 -13.28
C SER A 198 -28.86 8.53 -13.06
N LEU A 199 -28.81 9.29 -14.15
CA LEU A 199 -28.94 10.74 -14.12
C LEU A 199 -30.41 11.05 -13.81
N ASP A 200 -30.72 11.35 -12.55
CA ASP A 200 -32.00 12.00 -12.22
C ASP A 200 -31.95 13.45 -12.72
N ALA A 201 -32.69 13.67 -13.79
CA ALA A 201 -33.01 14.99 -14.30
C ALA A 201 -33.97 15.69 -13.33
N SER A 202 -33.48 16.66 -12.59
CA SER A 202 -34.31 17.67 -11.92
C SER A 202 -33.61 19.01 -11.94
N THR A 203 -33.77 19.70 -13.07
CA THR A 203 -33.67 21.15 -13.16
C THR A 203 -34.69 21.59 -14.21
N LEU A 204 -35.89 21.93 -13.72
CA LEU A 204 -36.77 22.94 -14.31
C LEU A 204 -36.83 24.08 -13.31
#